data_AF-A0A3M6VCZ2-F1
#
_entry.id   AF-A0A3M6VCZ2-F1
#
_cell.length_a   1.000
_cell.length_b   1.000
_cell.length_c   1.000
_cell.angle_alpha   90.00
_cell.angle_beta   90.00
_cell.angle_gamma   90.00
#
_symmetry.space_group_name_H-M   'P 1'
#
loop_
_entity.id
_entity.type
_entity.pdbx_description
1 polymer ?
#
loop_
_entity_poly.entity_id
_entity_poly.type
_entity_poly.pdbx_seq_one_letter_code
_entity_poly.pdbx_strand_id
1 'polypeptide(L)'
;MMPRVVLQIKPYTRSMSVEAIVAILATMSGIRSVHLIPDSSALSFSTESASENGALVTDCSSGATPSLHRVIVRGDKSLNPDIFLTPLRSLNVAEINVIEQTSTEWTRKEVVLRVPDMMCPGNCGSSVLNAVRVVDEVEAARLRFEHLQVVIRGDMNVDDLCAAVLDVGFDSEVDAETPLPRRFRFRVDDLSDVGFNGVKLEEALRAVEGVENLVLLTDRVEVLVVAMLLDPTPLVKAAGRIGFKMLELSEEAWGIPVEVVPSPLVPSTHEEANTKEYQENHKCNMRICPQIGCPRYMTTVAHTAALAVGWAVPGCGMYSGGECTCGDDCKCEGCPEHNPAS
;
A
#
# COMPACT_ATOMS: atom_id res chain seq x y z
N MET A 1 8.61 -8.33 13.05
CA MET A 1 7.39 -9.10 13.37
C MET A 1 6.25 -8.18 13.74
N MET A 2 5.07 -8.37 13.13
CA MET A 2 3.84 -7.62 13.45
C MET A 2 2.87 -8.51 14.21
N PRO A 3 2.19 -8.00 15.26
CA PRO A 3 1.20 -8.76 16.00
C PRO A 3 -0.06 -9.05 15.17
N ARG A 4 -0.54 -10.28 15.33
CA ARG A 4 -1.76 -10.83 14.78
C ARG A 4 -2.61 -11.35 15.94
N VAL A 5 -3.83 -10.87 16.06
CA VAL A 5 -4.77 -11.24 17.12
C VAL A 5 -6.03 -11.81 16.50
N VAL A 6 -6.45 -12.99 16.92
CA VAL A 6 -7.72 -13.59 16.51
C VAL A 6 -8.74 -13.39 17.62
N LEU A 7 -9.81 -12.68 17.32
CA LEU A 7 -10.92 -12.37 18.19
C LEU A 7 -12.12 -13.25 17.87
N GLN A 8 -12.83 -13.66 18.91
CA GLN A 8 -14.17 -14.22 18.84
C GLN A 8 -15.14 -13.12 19.27
N ILE A 9 -16.06 -12.74 18.38
CA ILE A 9 -17.00 -11.66 18.61
C ILE A 9 -18.42 -12.22 18.55
N LYS A 10 -19.18 -11.95 19.60
CA LYS A 10 -20.61 -12.25 19.67
C LYS A 10 -21.38 -10.98 20.03
N PRO A 11 -22.04 -10.32 19.06
CA PRO A 11 -22.84 -9.13 19.32
C PRO A 11 -23.97 -9.40 20.31
N TYR A 12 -24.22 -8.46 21.24
CA TYR A 12 -25.33 -8.59 22.18
C TYR A 12 -26.68 -8.20 21.58
N THR A 13 -26.68 -7.28 20.62
CA THR A 13 -27.89 -6.70 20.02
C THR A 13 -27.91 -6.89 18.51
N ARG A 14 -29.10 -7.14 17.94
CA ARG A 14 -29.28 -7.19 16.49
C ARG A 14 -29.07 -5.84 15.77
N SER A 15 -29.06 -4.72 16.52
CA SER A 15 -28.84 -3.38 15.98
C SER A 15 -27.39 -3.08 15.64
N MET A 16 -26.44 -3.85 16.17
CA MET A 16 -25.01 -3.67 15.91
C MET A 16 -24.48 -4.92 15.23
N SER A 17 -24.26 -4.81 13.92
CA SER A 17 -23.74 -5.91 13.11
C SER A 17 -22.25 -6.13 13.38
N VAL A 18 -21.73 -7.30 13.04
CA VAL A 18 -20.29 -7.57 13.21
C VAL A 18 -19.46 -6.70 12.28
N GLU A 19 -19.98 -6.35 11.12
CA GLU A 19 -19.35 -5.43 10.18
C GLU A 19 -19.17 -4.04 10.80
N ALA A 20 -20.12 -3.57 11.61
CA ALA A 20 -19.98 -2.32 12.35
C ALA A 20 -18.87 -2.40 13.40
N ILE A 21 -18.74 -3.53 14.11
CA ILE A 21 -17.65 -3.76 15.08
C ILE A 21 -16.29 -3.80 14.36
N VAL A 22 -16.22 -4.50 13.22
CA VAL A 22 -15.02 -4.56 12.37
C VAL A 22 -14.63 -3.17 11.88
N ALA A 23 -15.60 -2.35 11.45
CA ALA A 23 -15.34 -0.98 11.03
C ALA A 23 -14.79 -0.11 12.18
N ILE A 24 -15.33 -0.26 13.39
CA ILE A 24 -14.80 0.42 14.58
C ILE A 24 -13.36 -0.01 14.85
N LEU A 25 -13.09 -1.32 14.88
CA LEU A 25 -11.74 -1.87 15.05
C LEU A 25 -10.76 -1.31 14.00
N ALA A 26 -11.17 -1.21 12.74
CA ALA A 26 -10.33 -0.70 11.65
C ALA A 26 -9.95 0.79 11.81
N THR A 27 -10.67 1.54 12.64
CA THR A 27 -10.38 2.97 12.91
C THR A 27 -9.51 3.21 14.15
N MET A 28 -9.16 2.16 14.88
CA MET A 28 -8.38 2.31 16.10
C MET A 28 -6.89 2.50 15.81
N SER A 29 -6.23 3.30 16.64
CA SER A 29 -4.79 3.54 16.53
C SER A 29 -3.99 2.24 16.64
N GLY A 30 -3.02 2.08 15.75
CA GLY A 30 -2.12 0.94 15.72
C GLY A 30 -2.69 -0.31 15.03
N ILE A 31 -3.99 -0.33 14.70
CA ILE A 31 -4.58 -1.36 13.84
C ILE A 31 -4.31 -1.00 12.38
N ARG A 32 -3.83 -1.98 11.63
CA ARG A 32 -3.46 -1.88 10.20
C ARG A 32 -4.49 -2.55 9.31
N SER A 33 -4.98 -3.72 9.72
CA SER A 33 -6.03 -4.43 8.99
C SER A 33 -6.91 -5.25 9.91
N VAL A 34 -8.17 -5.42 9.50
CA VAL A 34 -9.18 -6.20 10.22
C VAL A 34 -9.93 -7.05 9.20
N HIS A 35 -10.02 -8.36 9.45
CA HIS A 35 -10.62 -9.30 8.51
C HIS A 35 -11.62 -10.21 9.21
N LEU A 36 -12.82 -10.29 8.67
CA LEU A 36 -13.81 -11.28 9.06
C LEU A 36 -13.42 -12.63 8.44
N ILE A 37 -13.31 -13.67 9.25
CA ILE A 37 -13.16 -15.03 8.73
C ILE A 37 -14.57 -15.54 8.42
N PRO A 38 -14.90 -15.84 7.14
CA PRO A 38 -16.19 -16.42 6.82
C PRO A 38 -16.32 -17.80 7.48
N ASP A 39 -17.42 -18.02 8.19
CA ASP A 39 -17.75 -19.34 8.73
C ASP A 39 -17.95 -20.29 7.54
N SER A 40 -17.12 -21.33 7.47
CA SER A 40 -17.14 -22.34 6.41
C SER A 40 -18.43 -23.18 6.36
N SER A 41 -19.41 -22.87 7.20
CA SER A 41 -20.73 -23.49 7.27
C SER A 41 -21.85 -22.72 6.54
N ALA A 42 -21.59 -21.53 5.99
CA ALA A 42 -22.62 -20.73 5.30
C ALA A 42 -22.57 -20.76 3.76
N LEU A 43 -21.57 -21.39 3.14
CA LEU A 43 -21.51 -21.57 1.68
C LEU A 43 -22.20 -22.86 1.24
N SER A 44 -23.48 -23.00 1.61
CA SER A 44 -24.42 -23.79 0.82
C SER A 44 -25.26 -22.81 0.02
N PHE A 45 -24.72 -22.39 -1.13
CA PHE A 45 -25.53 -21.84 -2.20
C PHE A 45 -26.52 -22.95 -2.59
N SER A 46 -27.76 -22.84 -2.11
CA SER A 46 -28.87 -23.59 -2.65
C SER A 46 -29.07 -23.14 -4.09
N THR A 47 -28.55 -23.93 -5.02
CA THR A 47 -28.94 -23.88 -6.42
C THR A 47 -30.41 -24.29 -6.49
N GLU A 48 -31.32 -23.34 -6.29
CA GLU A 48 -32.73 -23.57 -6.55
C GLU A 48 -32.93 -23.65 -8.07
N SER A 49 -32.96 -24.89 -8.55
CA SER A 49 -33.55 -25.25 -9.82
C SER A 49 -35.03 -24.84 -9.79
N ALA A 50 -35.42 -23.94 -10.69
CA ALA A 50 -36.81 -23.62 -10.94
C ALA A 50 -37.59 -24.88 -11.34
N SER A 51 -38.51 -25.31 -10.48
CA SER A 51 -39.59 -26.22 -10.79
C SER A 51 -40.85 -25.68 -10.12
N GLU A 52 -41.87 -25.46 -10.94
CA GLU A 52 -43.14 -24.85 -10.60
C GLU A 52 -43.96 -25.64 -9.56
N ASN A 53 -44.82 -24.88 -8.88
CA ASN A 53 -46.06 -25.24 -8.17
C ASN A 53 -45.98 -25.57 -6.66
N GLY A 54 -46.75 -24.80 -5.89
CA GLY A 54 -47.35 -25.26 -4.63
C GLY A 54 -47.24 -24.27 -3.48
N ALA A 55 -48.33 -23.53 -3.21
CA ALA A 55 -48.48 -22.68 -2.04
C ALA A 55 -48.36 -23.48 -0.73
N LEU A 56 -47.57 -22.97 0.21
CA LEU A 56 -47.75 -23.23 1.64
C LEU A 56 -47.13 -22.09 2.47
N VAL A 57 -48.02 -21.39 3.17
CA VAL A 57 -47.73 -20.45 4.24
C VAL A 57 -46.85 -21.17 5.26
N THR A 58 -45.65 -20.65 5.50
CA THR A 58 -44.80 -21.11 6.61
C THR A 58 -44.35 -19.89 7.39
N ASP A 59 -45.01 -19.64 8.51
CA ASP A 59 -44.50 -18.81 9.58
C ASP A 59 -43.19 -19.43 10.09
N CYS A 60 -42.07 -18.77 9.82
CA CYS A 60 -40.78 -19.12 10.41
C CYS A 60 -40.27 -17.94 11.23
N SER A 61 -40.74 -17.87 12.48
CA SER A 61 -40.12 -17.09 13.54
C SER A 61 -38.75 -17.72 13.88
N SER A 62 -37.71 -17.41 13.10
CA SER A 62 -36.35 -17.82 13.44
C SER A 62 -35.79 -16.87 14.51
N GLY A 63 -35.81 -17.36 15.75
CA GLY A 63 -34.98 -16.83 16.82
C GLY A 63 -33.51 -17.05 16.48
N ALA A 64 -32.94 -16.20 15.61
CA ALA A 64 -31.51 -16.21 15.30
C ALA A 64 -30.74 -15.99 16.60
N THR A 65 -30.14 -17.07 17.11
CA THR A 65 -29.07 -17.03 18.09
C THR A 65 -27.96 -16.12 17.57
N PRO A 66 -27.33 -15.27 18.40
CA PRO A 66 -26.23 -14.41 17.95
C PRO A 66 -25.13 -15.29 17.36
N SER A 67 -24.88 -15.17 16.06
CA SER A 67 -23.83 -15.91 15.39
C SER A 67 -22.47 -15.48 15.95
N LEU A 68 -21.63 -16.47 16.16
CA LEU A 68 -20.31 -16.32 16.71
C LEU A 68 -19.34 -16.07 15.56
N HIS A 69 -18.69 -14.91 15.53
CA HIS A 69 -17.82 -14.55 14.40
C HIS A 69 -16.36 -14.53 14.82
N ARG A 70 -15.48 -14.89 13.89
CA ARG A 70 -14.03 -14.79 14.08
C ARG A 70 -13.49 -13.60 13.29
N VAL A 71 -12.74 -12.75 13.97
CA VAL A 71 -12.14 -11.54 13.38
C VAL A 71 -10.64 -11.57 13.62
N ILE A 72 -9.86 -11.40 12.57
CA ILE A 72 -8.41 -11.25 12.64
C ILE A 72 -8.11 -9.75 12.69
N VAL A 73 -7.36 -9.32 13.69
CA VAL A 73 -6.86 -7.96 13.83
C VAL A 73 -5.34 -7.98 13.71
N ARG A 74 -4.80 -7.07 12.92
CA ARG A 74 -3.36 -6.90 12.71
C ARG A 74 -2.98 -5.46 12.94
N GLY A 75 -1.77 -5.25 13.44
CA GLY A 75 -1.32 -3.93 13.81
C GLY A 75 0.18 -3.78 13.90
N ASP A 76 0.61 -2.59 14.27
CA ASP A 76 2.02 -2.29 14.52
C ASP A 76 2.55 -3.02 15.77
N LYS A 77 3.86 -2.89 16.03
CA LYS A 77 4.52 -3.50 17.19
C LYS A 77 3.92 -3.08 18.55
N SER A 78 3.14 -2.00 18.61
CA SER A 78 2.51 -1.49 19.83
C SER A 78 1.10 -2.04 20.07
N LEU A 79 0.56 -2.83 19.14
CA LEU A 79 -0.77 -3.40 19.26
C LEU A 79 -0.90 -4.29 20.49
N ASN A 80 -1.69 -3.84 21.47
CA ASN A 80 -2.01 -4.59 22.68
C ASN A 80 -3.53 -4.81 22.78
N PRO A 81 -4.02 -6.07 22.82
CA PRO A 81 -5.45 -6.38 22.88
C PRO A 81 -6.15 -5.77 24.08
N ASP A 82 -5.49 -5.65 25.22
CA ASP A 82 -6.13 -5.07 26.41
C ASP A 82 -6.38 -3.57 26.23
N ILE A 83 -5.50 -2.87 25.53
CA ILE A 83 -5.63 -1.44 25.29
C ILE A 83 -6.70 -1.18 24.22
N PHE A 84 -6.58 -1.80 23.04
CA PHE A 84 -7.51 -1.49 21.94
C PHE A 84 -8.90 -2.10 22.15
N LEU A 85 -9.08 -3.14 22.96
CA LEU A 85 -10.42 -3.66 23.26
C LEU A 85 -11.14 -2.89 24.36
N THR A 86 -10.44 -2.03 25.12
CA THR A 86 -11.03 -1.29 26.25
C THR A 86 -12.25 -0.45 25.84
N PRO A 87 -12.24 0.32 24.73
CA PRO A 87 -13.41 1.07 24.29
C PRO A 87 -14.61 0.18 23.98
N LEU A 88 -14.40 -0.95 23.28
CA LEU A 88 -15.47 -1.88 22.92
C LEU A 88 -16.07 -2.58 24.15
N ARG A 89 -15.22 -2.96 25.11
CA ARG A 89 -15.66 -3.54 26.40
C ARG A 89 -16.46 -2.52 27.20
N SER A 90 -16.04 -1.26 27.19
CA SER A 90 -16.73 -0.16 27.92
C SER A 90 -18.10 0.16 27.32
N LEU A 91 -18.24 0.08 26.00
CA LEU A 91 -19.52 0.29 25.31
C LEU A 91 -20.48 -0.92 25.44
N ASN A 92 -19.98 -2.06 25.94
CA ASN A 92 -20.74 -3.31 26.11
C ASN A 92 -21.52 -3.70 24.84
N VAL A 93 -20.84 -3.63 23.68
CA VAL A 93 -21.45 -3.86 22.36
C VAL A 93 -21.46 -5.33 21.94
N ALA A 94 -20.49 -6.10 22.43
CA ALA A 94 -20.33 -7.52 22.13
C ALA A 94 -19.53 -8.23 23.22
N GLU A 95 -19.71 -9.54 23.32
CA GLU A 95 -18.78 -10.42 24.00
C GLU A 95 -17.56 -10.61 23.09
N ILE A 96 -16.38 -10.20 23.54
CA ILE A 96 -15.13 -10.24 22.77
C ILE A 96 -14.08 -11.05 23.54
N ASN A 97 -13.70 -12.19 22.98
CA ASN A 97 -12.66 -13.07 23.53
C ASN A 97 -11.46 -13.12 22.58
N VAL A 98 -10.25 -13.04 23.14
CA VAL A 98 -9.02 -13.26 22.36
C VAL A 98 -8.75 -14.76 22.33
N ILE A 99 -8.75 -15.36 21.14
CA ILE A 99 -8.53 -16.80 20.96
C ILE A 99 -7.03 -17.08 20.72
N GLU A 100 -6.38 -16.22 19.97
CA GLU A 100 -5.01 -16.43 19.50
C GLU A 100 -4.28 -15.09 19.45
N GLN A 101 -3.02 -15.09 19.87
CA GLN A 101 -2.10 -13.98 19.67
C GLN A 101 -0.79 -14.54 19.12
N THR A 102 -0.51 -14.21 17.87
CA THR A 102 0.68 -14.66 17.15
C THR A 102 1.42 -13.45 16.58
N SER A 103 2.68 -13.65 16.21
CA SER A 103 3.48 -12.65 15.52
C SER A 103 3.81 -13.15 14.13
N THR A 104 3.56 -12.33 13.12
CA THR A 104 3.81 -12.67 11.72
C THR A 104 5.00 -11.88 11.17
N GLU A 105 5.95 -12.59 10.56
CA GLU A 105 7.06 -12.01 9.78
C GLU A 105 6.57 -11.69 8.38
N TRP A 106 5.76 -10.64 8.27
CA TRP A 106 5.28 -10.20 6.97
C TRP A 106 5.98 -8.88 6.65
N THR A 107 6.28 -8.73 5.36
CA THR A 107 6.53 -7.48 4.63
C THR A 107 7.92 -6.88 4.58
N ARG A 108 8.20 -6.44 3.35
CA ARG A 108 8.83 -5.21 2.92
C ARG A 108 8.78 -4.11 3.96
N LYS A 109 9.93 -3.48 4.18
CA LYS A 109 10.11 -2.41 5.15
C LYS A 109 11.05 -1.36 4.63
N GLU A 110 10.96 -0.18 5.23
CA GLU A 110 11.94 0.89 5.12
C GLU A 110 12.76 0.92 6.41
N VAL A 111 14.07 0.82 6.26
CA VAL A 111 15.03 0.92 7.36
C VAL A 111 15.84 2.19 7.16
N VAL A 112 15.95 3.00 8.21
CA VAL A 112 16.82 4.17 8.25
C VAL A 112 18.01 3.82 9.13
N LEU A 113 19.16 3.69 8.51
CA LEU A 113 20.43 3.50 9.21
C LEU A 113 21.16 4.82 9.32
N ARG A 114 21.67 5.11 10.51
CA ARG A 114 22.56 6.24 10.78
C ARG A 114 23.99 5.75 10.84
N VAL A 115 24.88 6.43 10.12
CA VAL A 115 26.31 6.10 10.04
C VAL A 115 27.11 7.35 10.42
N PRO A 116 27.43 7.53 11.72
CA PRO A 116 27.98 8.79 12.23
C PRO A 116 29.36 9.15 11.65
N ASP A 117 30.18 8.15 11.34
CA ASP A 117 31.57 8.34 10.90
C ASP A 117 31.71 8.62 9.39
N MET A 118 30.59 8.87 8.71
CA MET A 118 30.58 9.14 7.27
C MET A 118 31.02 10.58 6.98
N MET A 119 32.31 10.77 6.68
CA MET A 119 32.91 12.11 6.54
C MET A 119 32.69 12.77 5.19
N CYS A 120 32.38 12.02 4.13
CA CYS A 120 32.16 12.58 2.79
C CYS A 120 31.13 11.77 1.99
N PRO A 121 30.32 12.42 1.14
CA PRO A 121 29.30 11.73 0.36
C PRO A 121 29.91 10.89 -0.78
N GLY A 122 31.01 11.37 -1.37
CA GLY A 122 31.60 10.75 -2.56
C GLY A 122 32.27 9.40 -2.31
N ASN A 123 33.04 9.27 -1.22
CA ASN A 123 33.75 8.04 -0.89
C ASN A 123 33.07 7.27 0.24
N CYS A 124 33.01 7.84 1.46
CA CYS A 124 32.42 7.16 2.61
C CYS A 124 30.94 6.82 2.35
N GLY A 125 30.16 7.79 1.89
CA GLY A 125 28.74 7.60 1.59
C GLY A 125 28.47 6.59 0.47
N SER A 126 29.22 6.67 -0.64
CA SER A 126 29.10 5.70 -1.73
C SER A 126 29.52 4.29 -1.29
N SER A 127 30.55 4.14 -0.46
CA SER A 127 30.97 2.81 0.05
C SER A 127 29.89 2.16 0.89
N VAL A 128 29.32 2.90 1.85
CA VAL A 128 28.20 2.42 2.68
C VAL A 128 26.98 2.11 1.82
N LEU A 129 26.62 2.99 0.89
CA LEU A 129 25.48 2.81 -0.01
C LEU A 129 25.64 1.58 -0.90
N ASN A 130 26.83 1.35 -1.43
CA ASN A 130 27.12 0.18 -2.26
C ASN A 130 27.13 -1.11 -1.45
N ALA A 131 27.65 -1.10 -0.22
CA ALA A 131 27.63 -2.25 0.67
C ALA A 131 26.19 -2.72 0.93
N VAL A 132 25.32 -1.77 1.29
CA VAL A 132 23.91 -2.05 1.55
C VAL A 132 23.16 -2.52 0.31
N ARG A 133 23.47 -2.00 -0.89
CA ARG A 133 22.83 -2.42 -2.15
C ARG A 133 23.10 -3.86 -2.55
N VAL A 134 24.18 -4.45 -2.03
CA VAL A 134 24.56 -5.84 -2.32
C VAL A 134 23.88 -6.82 -1.37
N VAL A 135 23.27 -6.34 -0.28
CA VAL A 135 22.50 -7.18 0.65
C VAL A 135 21.27 -7.74 -0.07
N ASP A 136 21.02 -9.03 0.14
CA ASP A 136 19.89 -9.72 -0.46
C ASP A 136 18.56 -9.04 -0.10
N GLU A 137 17.63 -9.04 -1.07
CA GLU A 137 16.28 -8.48 -0.93
C GLU A 137 16.21 -6.96 -0.71
N VAL A 138 17.31 -6.22 -0.90
CA VAL A 138 17.30 -4.77 -1.02
C VAL A 138 16.83 -4.36 -2.41
N GLU A 139 15.72 -3.64 -2.47
CA GLU A 139 15.14 -3.15 -3.72
C GLU A 139 15.65 -1.74 -4.07
N ALA A 140 15.81 -0.90 -3.05
CA ALA A 140 16.26 0.48 -3.22
C ALA A 140 17.01 0.96 -1.99
N ALA A 141 18.11 1.69 -2.21
CA ALA A 141 18.84 2.37 -1.16
C ALA A 141 19.22 3.78 -1.60
N ARG A 142 19.04 4.75 -0.70
CA ARG A 142 19.32 6.17 -0.93
C ARG A 142 20.09 6.76 0.24
N LEU A 143 21.15 7.49 -0.08
CA LEU A 143 21.95 8.21 0.89
C LEU A 143 21.33 9.60 1.16
N ARG A 144 21.11 9.92 2.43
CA ARG A 144 20.78 11.25 2.93
C ARG A 144 21.96 11.78 3.75
N PHE A 145 22.99 12.26 3.03
CA PHE A 145 24.26 12.64 3.64
C PHE A 145 24.13 13.77 4.67
N GLU A 146 23.24 14.74 4.45
CA GLU A 146 22.98 15.85 5.39
C GLU A 146 22.60 15.37 6.79
N HIS A 147 21.99 14.19 6.88
CA HIS A 147 21.55 13.55 8.12
C HIS A 147 22.43 12.36 8.52
N LEU A 148 23.49 12.07 7.75
CA LEU A 148 24.34 10.88 7.88
C LEU A 148 23.53 9.57 7.88
N GLN A 149 22.48 9.54 7.06
CA GLN A 149 21.51 8.44 7.02
C GLN A 149 21.50 7.73 5.68
N VAL A 150 21.21 6.44 5.71
CA VAL A 150 20.91 5.61 4.53
C VAL A 150 19.50 5.08 4.69
N VAL A 151 18.63 5.42 3.74
CA VAL A 151 17.24 4.98 3.71
C VAL A 151 17.13 3.82 2.73
N ILE A 152 16.70 2.67 3.21
CA ILE A 152 16.80 1.39 2.51
C ILE A 152 15.42 0.75 2.50
N ARG A 153 15.01 0.21 1.36
CA ARG A 153 13.71 -0.43 1.15
C ARG A 153 13.90 -1.82 0.58
N GLY A 154 13.12 -2.77 1.10
CA GLY A 154 13.15 -4.16 0.66
C GLY A 154 12.64 -5.10 1.74
N ASP A 155 12.81 -6.41 1.53
CA ASP A 155 12.46 -7.45 2.50
C ASP A 155 13.67 -7.86 3.39
N MET A 156 14.79 -7.17 3.25
CA MET A 156 16.06 -7.48 3.90
C MET A 156 16.01 -7.56 5.44
N ASN A 157 16.90 -8.37 6.02
CA ASN A 157 17.12 -8.37 7.46
C ASN A 157 17.95 -7.15 7.90
N VAL A 158 17.61 -6.57 9.05
CA VAL A 158 18.32 -5.41 9.61
C VAL A 158 19.73 -5.78 10.05
N ASP A 159 19.91 -6.99 10.59
CA ASP A 159 21.22 -7.46 11.06
C ASP A 159 22.21 -7.60 9.88
N ASP A 160 21.73 -8.10 8.74
CA ASP A 160 22.54 -8.25 7.52
C ASP A 160 22.96 -6.89 6.95
N LEU A 161 22.07 -5.89 7.03
CA LEU A 161 22.42 -4.51 6.67
C LEU A 161 23.53 -3.95 7.57
N CYS A 162 23.42 -4.13 8.88
CA CYS A 162 24.41 -3.65 9.84
C CYS A 162 25.76 -4.35 9.63
N ALA A 163 25.74 -5.66 9.37
CA ALA A 163 26.95 -6.44 9.03
C ALA A 163 27.61 -5.93 7.75
N ALA A 164 26.83 -5.66 6.69
CA ALA A 164 27.37 -5.13 5.44
C ALA A 164 28.04 -3.76 5.62
N VAL A 165 27.49 -2.89 6.47
CA VAL A 165 28.10 -1.59 6.80
C VAL A 165 29.38 -1.77 7.63
N LEU A 166 29.39 -2.72 8.57
CA LEU A 166 30.56 -3.05 9.37
C LEU A 166 31.70 -3.60 8.52
N ASP A 167 31.41 -4.42 7.51
CA ASP A 167 32.39 -5.02 6.61
C ASP A 167 33.14 -3.97 5.76
N VAL A 168 32.51 -2.82 5.49
CA VAL A 168 33.17 -1.68 4.85
C VAL A 168 33.84 -0.71 5.83
N GLY A 169 33.86 -1.06 7.12
CA GLY A 169 34.60 -0.37 8.17
C GLY A 169 33.85 0.76 8.86
N PHE A 170 32.51 0.74 8.86
CA PHE A 170 31.68 1.74 9.52
C PHE A 170 30.75 1.10 10.55
N ASP A 171 30.51 1.78 11.66
CA ASP A 171 29.45 1.41 12.58
C ASP A 171 28.11 2.02 12.13
N SER A 172 27.00 1.32 12.41
CA SER A 172 25.66 1.79 12.08
C SER A 172 24.69 1.64 13.24
N GLU A 173 23.78 2.61 13.35
CA GLU A 173 22.68 2.62 14.30
C GLU A 173 21.37 2.58 13.54
N VAL A 174 20.39 1.81 14.02
CA VAL A 174 19.06 1.74 13.42
C VAL A 174 18.19 2.84 14.00
N ASP A 175 18.00 3.93 13.26
CA ASP A 175 17.17 5.06 13.69
C ASP A 175 15.67 4.70 13.61
N ALA A 176 15.26 4.01 12.55
CA ALA A 176 13.87 3.64 12.33
C ALA A 176 13.71 2.38 11.48
N GLU A 177 12.68 1.59 11.81
CA GLU A 177 12.19 0.47 11.00
C GLU A 177 10.69 0.65 10.78
N THR A 178 10.29 0.90 9.54
CA THR A 178 8.89 1.15 9.18
C THR A 178 8.40 0.05 8.23
N PRO A 179 7.41 -0.76 8.62
CA PRO A 179 6.83 -1.75 7.71
C PRO A 179 6.04 -1.05 6.60
N LEU A 180 6.24 -1.49 5.36
CA LEU A 180 5.64 -0.89 4.16
C LEU A 180 4.68 -1.89 3.49
N PRO A 181 3.45 -1.47 3.14
CA PRO A 181 2.57 -2.30 2.34
C PRO A 181 3.09 -2.41 0.91
N ARG A 182 2.80 -3.56 0.28
CA ARG A 182 2.97 -3.75 -1.16
C ARG A 182 1.73 -3.28 -1.89
N ARG A 183 1.94 -2.91 -3.15
CA ARG A 183 0.86 -2.49 -4.06
C ARG A 183 0.77 -3.50 -5.19
N PHE A 184 -0.34 -4.19 -5.25
CA PHE A 184 -0.63 -5.11 -6.33
C PHE A 184 -1.64 -4.46 -7.26
N ARG A 185 -1.39 -4.53 -8.56
CA ARG A 185 -2.34 -4.06 -9.56
C ARG A 185 -2.70 -5.23 -10.45
N PHE A 186 -3.99 -5.41 -10.66
CA PHE A 186 -4.51 -6.51 -11.43
C PHE A 186 -5.45 -5.98 -12.49
N ARG A 187 -5.38 -6.58 -13.68
CA ARG A 187 -6.49 -6.58 -14.61
C ARG A 187 -7.41 -7.73 -14.25
N VAL A 188 -8.71 -7.49 -14.24
CA VAL A 188 -9.72 -8.49 -13.85
C VAL A 188 -10.61 -8.78 -15.03
N ASP A 189 -10.90 -10.04 -15.32
CA ASP A 189 -11.87 -10.35 -16.37
C ASP A 189 -13.30 -10.08 -15.84
N ASP A 190 -14.18 -9.54 -16.70
CA ASP A 190 -15.60 -9.28 -16.41
C ASP A 190 -15.92 -8.28 -15.27
N LEU A 191 -14.97 -7.42 -14.87
CA LEU A 191 -15.24 -6.28 -13.98
C LEU A 191 -15.91 -5.13 -14.77
N SER A 192 -17.15 -5.36 -15.20
CA SER A 192 -17.92 -4.42 -16.03
C SER A 192 -18.85 -3.51 -15.23
N ASP A 193 -19.16 -3.88 -13.98
CA ASP A 193 -20.09 -3.15 -13.11
C ASP A 193 -19.56 -3.02 -11.67
N VAL A 194 -19.80 -1.85 -11.07
CA VAL A 194 -19.45 -1.56 -9.66
C VAL A 194 -20.38 -2.30 -8.70
N GLY A 195 -21.65 -2.48 -9.08
CA GLY A 195 -22.73 -2.86 -8.15
C GLY A 195 -22.72 -4.33 -7.73
N PHE A 196 -22.64 -5.26 -8.68
CA PHE A 196 -22.70 -6.69 -8.38
C PHE A 196 -21.30 -7.31 -8.40
N ASN A 197 -20.60 -7.22 -9.54
CA ASN A 197 -19.29 -7.83 -9.67
C ASN A 197 -18.22 -7.09 -8.86
N GLY A 198 -18.28 -5.76 -8.84
CA GLY A 198 -17.41 -4.92 -8.02
C GLY A 198 -17.51 -5.24 -6.53
N VAL A 199 -18.71 -5.16 -5.96
CA VAL A 199 -18.94 -5.47 -4.52
C VAL A 199 -18.51 -6.91 -4.19
N LYS A 200 -18.88 -7.88 -5.01
CA LYS A 200 -18.52 -9.30 -4.80
C LYS A 200 -17.00 -9.49 -4.76
N LEU A 201 -16.27 -8.86 -5.67
CA LEU A 201 -14.81 -8.92 -5.71
C LEU A 201 -14.18 -8.18 -4.54
N GLU A 202 -14.68 -7.00 -4.21
CA GLU A 202 -14.23 -6.21 -3.08
C GLU A 202 -14.37 -6.98 -1.77
N GLU A 203 -15.52 -7.60 -1.50
CA GLU A 203 -15.75 -8.40 -0.29
C GLU A 203 -14.77 -9.57 -0.20
N ALA A 204 -14.54 -10.29 -1.31
CA ALA A 204 -13.62 -11.42 -1.32
C ALA A 204 -12.16 -11.00 -1.10
N LEU A 205 -11.73 -9.87 -1.68
CA LEU A 205 -10.38 -9.35 -1.50
C LEU A 205 -10.19 -8.74 -0.11
N ARG A 206 -11.18 -8.02 0.45
CA ARG A 206 -11.14 -7.52 1.84
C ARG A 206 -11.09 -8.64 2.87
N ALA A 207 -11.64 -9.82 2.56
CA ALA A 207 -11.54 -11.00 3.41
C ALA A 207 -10.14 -11.63 3.41
N VAL A 208 -9.26 -11.27 2.47
CA VAL A 208 -7.88 -11.77 2.45
C VAL A 208 -7.07 -11.11 3.56
N GLU A 209 -6.51 -11.96 4.41
CA GLU A 209 -5.71 -11.53 5.53
C GLU A 209 -4.48 -10.72 5.08
N GLY A 210 -4.33 -9.50 5.61
CA GLY A 210 -3.23 -8.58 5.30
C GLY A 210 -3.59 -7.50 4.28
N VAL A 211 -4.77 -7.54 3.65
CA VAL A 211 -5.25 -6.43 2.80
C VAL A 211 -5.60 -5.22 3.67
N GLU A 212 -4.95 -4.09 3.42
CA GLU A 212 -5.23 -2.85 4.14
C GLU A 212 -6.25 -2.00 3.39
N ASN A 213 -6.11 -1.93 2.07
CA ASN A 213 -6.99 -1.11 1.24
C ASN A 213 -7.10 -1.67 -0.18
N LEU A 214 -8.17 -1.34 -0.87
CA LEU A 214 -8.33 -1.66 -2.28
C LEU A 214 -9.12 -0.58 -3.00
N VAL A 215 -8.83 -0.42 -4.29
CA VAL A 215 -9.50 0.52 -5.19
C VAL A 215 -9.90 -0.23 -6.45
N LEU A 216 -11.19 -0.24 -6.75
CA LEU A 216 -11.74 -0.76 -8.00
C LEU A 216 -11.77 0.35 -9.06
N LEU A 217 -11.18 0.09 -10.21
CA LEU A 217 -11.22 0.97 -11.38
C LEU A 217 -12.00 0.28 -12.50
N THR A 218 -13.33 0.34 -12.43
CA THR A 218 -14.22 -0.34 -13.39
C THR A 218 -14.02 0.14 -14.82
N ASP A 219 -13.72 1.43 -15.01
CA ASP A 219 -13.46 2.00 -16.35
C ASP A 219 -12.23 1.39 -17.04
N ARG A 220 -11.29 0.89 -16.24
CA ARG A 220 -10.06 0.23 -16.72
C ARG A 220 -10.09 -1.28 -16.53
N VAL A 221 -11.15 -1.80 -15.90
CA VAL A 221 -11.27 -3.21 -15.54
C VAL A 221 -10.07 -3.66 -14.68
N GLU A 222 -9.67 -2.78 -13.75
CA GLU A 222 -8.47 -2.93 -12.92
C GLU A 222 -8.80 -2.86 -11.43
N VAL A 223 -7.97 -3.50 -10.62
CA VAL A 223 -8.02 -3.44 -9.16
C VAL A 223 -6.63 -3.16 -8.62
N LEU A 224 -6.54 -2.15 -7.76
CA LEU A 224 -5.34 -1.84 -7.00
C LEU A 224 -5.56 -2.31 -5.57
N VAL A 225 -4.68 -3.15 -5.06
CA VAL A 225 -4.73 -3.69 -3.69
C VAL A 225 -3.47 -3.24 -2.96
N VAL A 226 -3.66 -2.60 -1.81
CA VAL A 226 -2.61 -2.28 -0.85
C VAL A 226 -2.68 -3.31 0.25
N ALA A 227 -1.64 -4.13 0.37
CA ALA A 227 -1.64 -5.23 1.31
C ALA A 227 -0.25 -5.50 1.88
N MET A 228 -0.24 -6.02 3.11
CA MET A 228 0.96 -6.49 3.79
C MET A 228 1.34 -7.92 3.36
N LEU A 229 1.20 -8.26 2.07
CA LEU A 229 1.47 -9.60 1.54
C LEU A 229 2.85 -9.66 0.90
N LEU A 230 3.49 -10.84 0.93
CA LEU A 230 4.74 -11.09 0.19
C LEU A 230 4.45 -11.28 -1.30
N ASP A 231 3.43 -12.07 -1.62
CA ASP A 231 3.08 -12.45 -2.97
C ASP A 231 1.57 -12.28 -3.22
N PRO A 232 1.15 -12.09 -4.49
CA PRO A 232 -0.23 -11.86 -4.85
C PRO A 232 -1.11 -13.12 -4.83
N THR A 233 -0.54 -14.31 -4.62
CA THR A 233 -1.27 -15.58 -4.74
C THR A 233 -2.53 -15.65 -3.86
N PRO A 234 -2.53 -15.18 -2.60
CA PRO A 234 -3.75 -15.18 -1.78
C PRO A 234 -4.89 -14.35 -2.39
N LEU A 235 -4.56 -13.23 -3.05
CA LEU A 235 -5.54 -12.35 -3.71
C LEU A 235 -6.14 -13.05 -4.93
N VAL A 236 -5.29 -13.62 -5.80
CA VAL A 236 -5.72 -14.34 -6.99
C VAL A 236 -6.56 -15.57 -6.62
N LYS A 237 -6.19 -16.30 -5.57
CA LYS A 237 -6.98 -17.44 -5.07
C LYS A 237 -8.33 -17.00 -4.53
N ALA A 238 -8.41 -15.89 -3.80
CA ALA A 238 -9.66 -15.39 -3.26
C ALA A 238 -10.63 -14.97 -4.37
N ALA A 239 -10.14 -14.24 -5.37
CA ALA A 239 -10.94 -13.87 -6.54
C ALA A 239 -11.35 -15.07 -7.39
N GLY A 240 -10.46 -16.06 -7.57
CA GLY A 240 -10.79 -17.30 -8.29
C GLY A 240 -11.94 -18.08 -7.66
N ARG A 241 -12.06 -18.08 -6.32
CA ARG A 241 -13.17 -18.77 -5.61
C ARG A 241 -14.54 -18.19 -5.93
N ILE A 242 -14.61 -16.91 -6.27
CA ILE A 242 -15.86 -16.23 -6.62
C ILE A 242 -16.06 -16.10 -8.13
N GLY A 243 -15.16 -16.67 -8.93
CA GLY A 243 -15.26 -16.76 -10.39
C GLY A 243 -14.48 -15.69 -11.17
N PHE A 244 -13.69 -14.84 -10.52
CA PHE A 244 -12.89 -13.82 -11.21
C PHE A 244 -11.49 -14.33 -11.53
N LYS A 245 -11.03 -14.01 -12.74
CA LYS A 245 -9.65 -14.22 -13.15
C LYS A 245 -8.91 -12.89 -13.05
N MET A 246 -7.81 -12.89 -12.29
CA MET A 246 -6.96 -11.73 -12.08
C MET A 246 -5.60 -11.95 -12.74
N LEU A 247 -5.11 -10.94 -13.43
CA LEU A 247 -3.83 -10.92 -14.10
C LEU A 247 -3.02 -9.75 -13.55
N GLU A 248 -1.94 -10.06 -12.83
CA GLU A 248 -1.08 -9.05 -12.23
C GLU A 248 -0.37 -8.22 -13.31
N LEU A 249 -0.32 -6.91 -13.11
CA LEU A 249 0.42 -5.95 -13.93
C LEU A 249 1.70 -5.55 -13.20
N SER A 250 2.85 -5.60 -13.89
CA SER A 250 4.16 -5.32 -13.29
C SER A 250 4.30 -3.89 -12.75
N GLU A 251 5.23 -3.69 -11.81
CA GLU A 251 5.53 -2.38 -11.19
C GLU A 251 6.03 -1.31 -12.19
N GLU A 252 6.54 -1.71 -13.35
CA GLU A 252 6.98 -0.81 -14.43
C GLU A 252 5.81 -0.07 -15.09
N ALA A 253 4.58 -0.62 -15.00
CA ALA A 253 3.37 -0.01 -15.55
C ALA A 253 2.78 1.10 -14.67
N TRP A 254 3.46 1.49 -13.59
CA TRP A 254 2.97 2.45 -12.59
C TRP A 254 3.36 3.91 -12.89
N GLY A 255 4.23 4.17 -13.88
CA GLY A 255 4.63 5.54 -14.25
C GLY A 255 5.35 6.31 -13.14
N ILE A 256 5.72 5.64 -12.04
CA ILE A 256 6.57 6.18 -10.98
C ILE A 256 7.98 5.65 -11.27
N PRO A 257 8.97 6.51 -11.55
CA PRO A 257 10.34 6.04 -11.72
C PRO A 257 10.84 5.56 -10.36
N VAL A 258 10.83 4.25 -10.16
CA VAL A 258 11.85 3.62 -9.32
C VAL A 258 13.13 3.80 -10.12
N GLU A 259 14.06 4.62 -9.63
CA GLU A 259 15.41 4.63 -10.17
C GLU A 259 15.99 3.23 -9.93
N VAL A 260 15.86 2.40 -10.97
CA VAL A 260 16.37 1.05 -11.02
C VAL A 260 17.88 1.11 -10.79
N VAL A 261 18.36 0.25 -9.89
CA VAL A 261 19.80 0.00 -9.69
C VAL A 261 20.42 -0.32 -11.06
N PRO A 262 21.44 0.42 -11.53
CA PRO A 262 22.17 0.00 -12.72
C PRO A 262 22.88 -1.32 -12.39
N SER A 263 22.56 -2.39 -13.13
CA SER A 263 23.26 -3.67 -13.01
C SER A 263 24.77 -3.47 -13.21
N PRO A 264 25.63 -4.04 -12.34
CA PRO A 264 27.06 -4.02 -12.57
C PRO A 264 27.40 -5.11 -13.59
N LEU A 265 27.96 -4.71 -14.74
CA LEU A 265 28.80 -5.46 -15.70
C LEU A 265 28.35 -5.32 -17.16
N VAL A 266 28.83 -4.27 -17.86
CA VAL A 266 29.49 -4.38 -19.17
C VAL A 266 30.44 -3.16 -19.32
N PRO A 267 31.73 -3.33 -19.65
CA PRO A 267 32.57 -2.22 -20.09
C PRO A 267 32.37 -2.03 -21.59
N SER A 268 31.55 -1.06 -22.01
CA SER A 268 31.49 -0.64 -23.41
C SER A 268 32.13 0.74 -23.57
N THR A 269 33.29 0.70 -24.23
CA THR A 269 33.98 1.76 -24.95
C THR A 269 33.09 2.91 -25.43
N HIS A 270 33.58 4.12 -25.18
CA HIS A 270 33.23 5.41 -25.78
C HIS A 270 32.40 5.35 -27.07
N GLU A 271 31.12 5.72 -26.97
CA GLU A 271 30.46 6.60 -27.93
C GLU A 271 29.60 7.57 -27.13
N GLU A 272 30.13 8.78 -26.89
CA GLU A 272 29.37 9.92 -26.39
C GLU A 272 28.34 10.33 -27.46
N ALA A 273 27.17 9.71 -27.43
CA ALA A 273 26.01 10.21 -28.14
C ALA A 273 25.53 11.49 -27.43
N ASN A 274 25.94 12.60 -28.02
CA ASN A 274 25.75 13.99 -27.63
C ASN A 274 24.28 14.34 -27.27
N THR A 275 23.89 14.15 -26.01
CA THR A 275 22.56 14.47 -25.47
C THR A 275 22.36 15.96 -25.17
N LYS A 276 23.39 16.79 -25.33
CA LYS A 276 23.32 18.24 -25.07
C LYS A 276 22.62 19.01 -26.20
N GLU A 277 22.58 18.47 -27.42
CA GLU A 277 22.04 19.20 -28.58
C GLU A 277 20.50 19.16 -28.69
N TYR A 278 19.83 18.21 -28.03
CA TYR A 278 18.36 18.14 -28.00
C TYR A 278 17.71 19.03 -26.92
N GLN A 279 18.48 19.51 -25.95
CA GLN A 279 17.96 20.31 -24.83
C GLN A 279 17.79 21.79 -25.17
N GLU A 280 18.52 22.33 -26.16
CA GLU A 280 18.57 23.79 -26.36
C GLU A 280 17.47 24.38 -27.27
N ASN A 281 16.69 23.56 -27.99
CA ASN A 281 15.71 24.09 -28.96
C ASN A 281 14.28 23.56 -28.85
N HIS A 282 13.93 22.83 -27.78
CA HIS A 282 12.55 22.38 -27.61
C HIS A 282 11.68 23.49 -26.99
N LYS A 283 10.65 23.94 -27.72
CA LYS A 283 9.59 24.79 -27.16
C LYS A 283 8.51 23.88 -26.58
N CYS A 284 8.52 23.58 -25.26
CA CYS A 284 7.44 22.80 -24.62
C CYS A 284 6.16 23.66 -24.56
N ASN A 285 5.36 23.62 -25.64
CA ASN A 285 4.01 24.16 -25.70
C ASN A 285 3.00 22.99 -25.65
N MET A 286 1.99 23.13 -24.78
CA MET A 286 0.95 22.12 -24.51
C MET A 286 0.13 21.70 -25.75
N ARG A 287 0.17 22.48 -26.84
CA ARG A 287 -0.48 22.13 -28.12
C ARG A 287 0.46 21.49 -29.15
N ILE A 288 1.77 21.46 -28.88
CA ILE A 288 2.80 21.20 -29.91
C ILE A 288 3.72 20.04 -29.53
N CYS A 289 3.90 19.72 -28.25
CA CYS A 289 4.79 18.63 -27.82
C CYS A 289 4.02 17.30 -27.72
N PRO A 290 4.25 16.32 -28.62
CA PRO A 290 3.58 15.02 -28.58
C PRO A 290 4.40 13.94 -27.86
N GLN A 291 5.53 14.31 -27.22
CA GLN A 291 6.43 13.33 -26.63
C GLN A 291 6.07 13.01 -25.17
N ILE A 292 5.64 11.76 -24.98
CA ILE A 292 5.72 11.03 -23.71
C ILE A 292 7.18 11.15 -23.24
N GLY A 293 7.40 11.94 -22.19
CA GLY A 293 8.74 12.20 -21.64
C GLY A 293 9.15 13.68 -21.47
N CYS A 294 8.37 14.69 -21.92
CA CYS A 294 8.69 16.10 -21.55
C CYS A 294 8.52 16.26 -20.03
N PRO A 295 9.55 16.67 -19.28
CA PRO A 295 9.49 16.79 -17.82
C PRO A 295 8.35 17.69 -17.34
N ARG A 296 8.07 18.80 -18.06
CA ARG A 296 6.96 19.73 -17.76
C ARG A 296 5.56 19.11 -17.97
N TYR A 297 5.41 18.22 -18.95
CA TYR A 297 4.15 17.49 -19.15
C TYR A 297 3.94 16.48 -18.02
N MET A 298 5.01 15.76 -17.65
CA MET A 298 4.96 14.78 -16.56
C MET A 298 4.64 15.42 -15.20
N THR A 299 5.24 16.58 -14.88
CA THR A 299 4.93 17.30 -13.63
C THR A 299 3.48 17.77 -13.59
N THR A 300 2.94 18.25 -14.72
CA THR A 300 1.55 18.74 -14.80
C THR A 300 0.53 17.61 -14.66
N VAL A 301 0.78 16.47 -15.32
CA VAL A 301 -0.08 15.28 -15.20
C VAL A 301 0.00 14.68 -13.79
N ALA A 302 1.20 14.57 -13.22
CA ALA A 302 1.39 14.08 -11.86
C ALA A 302 0.69 15.01 -10.83
N HIS A 303 0.79 16.33 -11.01
CA HIS A 303 0.09 17.31 -10.16
C HIS A 303 -1.43 17.17 -10.27
N THR A 304 -1.96 17.03 -11.49
CA THR A 304 -3.40 16.87 -11.73
C THR A 304 -3.93 15.55 -11.15
N ALA A 305 -3.15 14.47 -11.29
CA ALA A 305 -3.47 13.18 -10.70
C ALA A 305 -3.44 13.24 -9.16
N ALA A 306 -2.44 13.91 -8.57
CA ALA A 306 -2.34 14.10 -7.12
C ALA A 306 -3.54 14.88 -6.56
N LEU A 307 -3.99 15.94 -7.23
CA LEU A 307 -5.19 16.69 -6.84
C LEU A 307 -6.46 15.84 -6.93
N ALA A 308 -6.60 15.02 -7.98
CA ALA A 308 -7.77 14.15 -8.17
C ALA A 308 -7.90 13.08 -7.07
N VAL A 309 -6.79 12.68 -6.43
CA VAL A 309 -6.77 11.71 -5.33
C VAL A 309 -6.61 12.37 -3.95
N GLY A 310 -6.69 13.70 -3.87
CA GLY A 310 -6.65 14.46 -2.61
C GLY A 310 -5.28 14.53 -1.92
N TRP A 311 -4.18 14.36 -2.66
CA TRP A 311 -2.83 14.44 -2.12
C TRP A 311 -2.31 15.88 -2.09
N ALA A 312 -1.75 16.30 -0.95
CA ALA A 312 -1.12 17.61 -0.81
C ALA A 312 0.24 17.64 -1.51
N VAL A 313 0.41 18.57 -2.45
CA VAL A 313 1.70 18.81 -3.13
C VAL A 313 2.45 19.91 -2.37
N PRO A 314 3.69 19.66 -1.89
CA PRO A 314 4.50 20.67 -1.21
C PRO A 314 4.67 21.92 -2.07
N GLY A 315 4.44 23.10 -1.49
CA GLY A 315 4.58 24.40 -2.17
C GLY A 315 3.29 24.98 -2.76
N CYS A 316 2.14 24.30 -2.68
CA CYS A 316 0.84 24.82 -3.14
C CYS A 316 0.03 25.47 -1.99
N GLY A 317 -0.59 26.63 -2.22
CA GLY A 317 -1.40 27.37 -1.24
C GLY A 317 -2.63 26.63 -0.66
N MET A 318 -2.96 25.45 -1.18
CA MET A 318 -3.94 24.55 -0.57
C MET A 318 -3.43 23.88 0.73
N TYR A 319 -2.12 23.90 1.02
CA TYR A 319 -1.56 23.39 2.29
C TYR A 319 -2.16 24.09 3.52
N SER A 320 -2.63 25.33 3.37
CA SER A 320 -3.28 26.13 4.42
C SER A 320 -4.80 26.32 4.22
N GLY A 321 -5.46 25.51 3.39
CA GLY A 321 -6.92 25.51 3.25
C GLY A 321 -7.53 26.65 2.43
N GLY A 322 -6.75 27.30 1.56
CA GLY A 322 -7.25 28.28 0.58
C GLY A 322 -7.37 27.72 -0.84
N GLU A 323 -8.17 28.35 -1.69
CA GLU A 323 -8.18 28.11 -3.15
C GLU A 323 -6.85 28.62 -3.76
N CYS A 324 -6.22 27.93 -4.72
CA CYS A 324 -5.05 28.50 -5.41
C CYS A 324 -5.48 29.72 -6.22
N THR A 325 -5.21 30.91 -5.70
CA THR A 325 -5.28 32.16 -6.44
C THR A 325 -3.93 32.42 -7.07
N CYS A 326 -3.54 31.55 -8.00
CA CYS A 326 -2.30 31.71 -8.72
C CYS A 326 -2.43 32.96 -9.63
N GLY A 327 -2.23 34.15 -9.04
CA GLY A 327 -2.13 35.45 -9.70
C GLY A 327 -0.67 35.92 -9.75
N ASP A 328 -0.47 37.16 -10.19
CA ASP A 328 0.83 37.74 -10.60
C ASP A 328 1.96 37.71 -9.54
N ASP A 329 1.67 37.41 -8.27
CA ASP A 329 2.64 37.38 -7.16
C ASP A 329 2.98 35.96 -6.64
N CYS A 330 2.69 34.90 -7.40
CA CYS A 330 2.92 33.52 -6.98
C CYS A 330 4.43 33.16 -6.87
N LYS A 331 4.87 32.73 -5.67
CA LYS A 331 6.28 32.37 -5.36
C LYS A 331 6.54 30.86 -5.22
N CYS A 332 5.76 30.02 -5.89
CA CYS A 332 5.95 28.56 -5.83
C CYS A 332 7.22 28.13 -6.58
N GLU A 333 8.02 27.28 -5.93
CA GLU A 333 9.16 26.61 -6.56
C GLU A 333 8.63 25.67 -7.65
N GLY A 334 8.96 25.94 -8.92
CA GLY A 334 8.46 25.19 -10.09
C GLY A 334 7.29 25.82 -10.85
N CYS A 335 6.91 27.08 -10.59
CA CYS A 335 5.89 27.77 -11.39
C CYS A 335 6.41 28.01 -12.84
N PRO A 336 5.70 27.53 -13.88
CA PRO A 336 6.20 27.59 -15.26
C PRO A 336 6.26 29.01 -15.85
N GLU A 337 5.55 29.99 -15.29
CA GLU A 337 5.63 31.40 -15.67
C GLU A 337 6.72 32.17 -14.94
N HIS A 338 6.93 31.92 -13.64
CA HIS A 338 7.75 32.80 -12.78
C HIS A 338 9.10 32.21 -12.39
N ASN A 339 9.34 30.91 -12.57
CA ASN A 339 10.66 30.33 -12.37
C ASN A 339 10.98 29.25 -13.41
N PRO A 340 11.36 29.63 -14.63
CA PRO A 340 11.60 28.70 -15.72
C PRO A 340 12.93 27.92 -15.63
N ALA A 341 13.76 28.16 -14.62
CA ALA A 341 15.13 27.64 -14.54
C ALA A 341 15.58 27.18 -13.14
N SER A 342 14.68 26.67 -12.31
CA SER A 342 15.04 25.93 -11.09
C SER A 342 14.61 24.48 -11.20
#